data_AF-A0A939WA31-F1
#
_entry.id   AF-A0A939WA31-F1
#
_cell.length_a   1.000
_cell.length_b   1.000
_cell.length_c   1.000
_cell.angle_alpha   90.00
_cell.angle_beta   90.00
_cell.angle_gamma   90.00
#
_symmetry.space_group_name_H-M   'P 1'
#
loop_
_entity.id
_entity.type
_entity.pdbx_description
1 polymer ?
#
loop_
_entity_poly.entity_id
_entity_poly.type
_entity_poly.pdbx_seq_one_letter_code
_entity_poly.pdbx_strand_id
1 'polypeptide(L)' 'MKSLLPEIARRGSLTRKEYQELAGGVSMRTAQYDLQTLVRQGLLETQGRGPALRYVYTGKPEVSGD' A
#
# COMPACT_ATOMS: atom_id res chain seq x y z
N MET A 1 7.11 -12.27 -9.01
CA MET A 1 7.12 -11.33 -7.86
C MET A 1 6.33 -11.94 -6.72
N LYS A 2 6.90 -12.00 -5.51
CA LYS A 2 6.16 -12.43 -4.30
C LYS A 2 5.17 -11.33 -3.94
N SER A 3 3.91 -11.70 -3.69
CA SER A 3 2.90 -10.73 -3.25
C SER A 3 3.26 -10.21 -1.86
N LEU A 4 3.39 -8.88 -1.71
CA LEU A 4 3.66 -8.22 -0.42
C LEU A 4 2.39 -8.03 0.42
N LEU A 5 1.21 -8.23 -0.18
CA LEU A 5 -0.10 -8.02 0.44
C LEU A 5 -0.27 -8.72 1.80
N PRO A 6 0.12 -10.00 2.00
CA PRO A 6 -0.03 -10.64 3.31
C PRO A 6 0.75 -9.93 4.42
N GLU A 7 1.94 -9.42 4.10
CA GLU A 7 2.78 -8.70 5.06
C GLU A 7 2.25 -7.28 5.32
N ILE A 8 1.73 -6.62 4.28
CA ILE A 8 1.05 -5.32 4.41
C ILE A 8 -0.21 -5.45 5.28
N ALA A 9 -1.01 -6.49 5.06
CA ALA A 9 -2.19 -6.80 5.85
C ALA A 9 -1.82 -7.09 7.33
N ARG A 10 -0.75 -7.85 7.57
CA ARG A 10 -0.25 -8.11 8.93
C ARG A 10 0.17 -6.83 9.67
N ARG A 11 0.74 -5.85 8.96
CA ARG A 11 1.12 -4.55 9.54
C ARG A 11 -0.07 -3.61 9.76
N GLY A 12 -1.14 -3.77 8.98
CA GLY A 12 -2.35 -2.94 9.03
C GLY A 12 -2.17 -1.54 8.44
N SER A 13 -1.03 -0.89 8.65
CA SER A 13 -0.68 0.37 7.98
C SER A 13 0.82 0.49 7.75
N LEU A 14 1.20 1.31 6.76
CA LEU A 14 2.59 1.62 6.47
C LEU A 14 2.74 2.97 5.77
N THR A 15 3.94 3.50 5.81
CA THR A 15 4.40 4.65 5.03
C THR A 15 5.03 4.18 3.72
N ARG A 16 5.18 5.09 2.75
CA ARG A 16 5.92 4.79 1.51
C ARG A 16 7.33 4.25 1.77
N LYS A 17 8.03 4.80 2.77
CA LYS A 17 9.39 4.38 3.12
C LYS A 17 9.41 2.92 3.61
N GLU A 18 8.48 2.55 4.48
CA GLU A 18 8.35 1.16 4.96
C GLU A 18 8.00 0.21 3.82
N TYR A 19 7.18 0.63 2.85
CA TYR A 19 6.95 -0.16 1.63
C TYR A 19 8.25 -0.34 0.82
N GLN A 20 9.03 0.73 0.62
CA GLN A 20 10.30 0.64 -0.12
C GLN A 20 11.24 -0.41 0.51
N GLU A 21 11.38 -0.36 1.83
CA GLU A 21 12.19 -1.32 2.59
C GLU A 21 11.64 -2.74 2.46
N LEU A 22 10.32 -2.90 2.62
CA LEU A 22 9.64 -4.19 2.48
C LEU A 22 9.78 -4.79 1.07
N ALA A 23 9.77 -3.95 0.04
CA ALA A 23 9.90 -4.35 -1.36
C ALA A 23 11.37 -4.59 -1.79
N GLY A 24 12.32 -4.55 -0.87
CA GLY A 24 13.74 -4.80 -1.16
C GLY A 24 14.50 -3.56 -1.64
N GLY A 25 14.14 -2.37 -1.16
CA GLY A 25 14.84 -1.13 -1.44
C GLY A 25 14.51 -0.52 -2.80
N VAL A 26 13.29 -0.71 -3.30
CA VAL A 26 12.87 -0.14 -4.59
C VAL A 26 12.94 1.38 -4.60
N SER A 27 13.00 1.95 -5.80
CA SER A 27 13.00 3.41 -5.98
C SER A 27 11.73 4.03 -5.39
N MET A 28 11.82 5.30 -4.99
CA MET A 28 10.68 6.07 -4.52
C MET A 28 9.52 6.09 -5.54
N ARG A 29 9.85 6.21 -6.83
CA ARG A 29 8.88 6.21 -7.93
C ARG A 29 8.16 4.87 -8.00
N THR A 30 8.90 3.76 -7.98
CA THR A 30 8.33 2.40 -7.98
C THR A 30 7.39 2.18 -6.80
N ALA A 31 7.81 2.54 -5.58
CA ALA A 31 6.97 2.43 -4.41
C ALA A 31 5.68 3.26 -4.52
N GLN A 32 5.75 4.49 -5.06
CA GLN A 32 4.57 5.30 -5.28
C GLN A 32 3.61 4.68 -6.30
N TYR A 33 4.12 4.13 -7.41
CA TYR A 33 3.28 3.45 -8.40
C TYR A 33 2.58 2.23 -7.82
N ASP A 34 3.31 1.39 -7.10
CA ASP A 34 2.73 0.20 -6.48
C ASP A 34 1.65 0.57 -5.46
N LEU A 35 1.95 1.50 -4.55
CA LEU A 35 1.00 1.95 -3.53
C LEU A 35 -0.24 2.60 -4.14
N GLN A 36 -0.09 3.41 -5.20
CA GLN A 36 -1.24 3.96 -5.91
C GLN A 36 -2.05 2.88 -6.62
N THR A 37 -1.40 1.85 -7.16
CA THR A 37 -2.09 0.72 -7.79
C THR A 37 -2.93 -0.03 -6.76
N LEU A 38 -2.36 -0.31 -5.59
CA LEU A 38 -3.08 -0.96 -4.48
C LEU A 38 -4.25 -0.09 -3.97
N VAL A 39 -4.09 1.23 -3.93
CA VAL A 39 -5.19 2.16 -3.58
C VAL A 39 -6.29 2.14 -4.64
N ARG A 40 -5.94 2.19 -5.94
CA ARG A 40 -6.92 2.12 -7.04
C ARG A 40 -7.66 0.79 -7.09
N GLN A 41 -7.06 -0.28 -6.58
CA GLN A 41 -7.68 -1.60 -6.45
C GLN A 41 -8.52 -1.73 -5.17
N GLY A 42 -8.63 -0.68 -4.36
CA GLY A 42 -9.35 -0.67 -3.10
C GLY A 42 -8.68 -1.44 -1.97
N LEU A 43 -7.49 -2.00 -2.18
CA LEU A 43 -6.75 -2.82 -1.21
C LEU A 43 -6.10 -1.99 -0.11
N LEU A 44 -5.80 -0.73 -0.41
CA LEU A 44 -5.27 0.25 0.52
C LEU A 44 -6.10 1.54 0.47
N GLU A 45 -6.15 2.26 1.58
CA GLU A 45 -6.64 3.64 1.64
C GLU A 45 -5.55 4.56 2.20
N THR A 46 -5.62 5.84 1.86
CA THR A 46 -4.72 6.85 2.43
C THR A 46 -5.36 7.51 3.65
N GLN A 47 -4.64 7.54 4.77
CA GLN A 47 -5.05 8.26 5.97
C GLN A 47 -3.99 9.30 6.36
N GLY A 48 -4.42 10.50 6.73
CA GLY A 48 -3.52 11.61 7.07
C GLY A 48 -2.97 12.34 5.85
N ARG A 49 -2.03 13.28 6.09
CA ARG A 49 -1.40 14.12 5.05
C ARG A 49 0.05 14.43 5.41
N GLY A 50 0.88 14.71 4.39
CA GLY A 50 2.28 15.07 4.58
C GLY A 50 3.06 13.98 5.34
N PRO A 51 3.85 14.33 6.37
CA PRO A 51 4.60 13.35 7.17
C PRO A 51 3.72 12.32 7.90
N ALA A 52 2.45 12.65 8.14
CA ALA A 52 1.49 11.77 8.81
C ALA A 52 0.74 10.84 7.85
N LEU A 53 0.99 10.92 6.54
CA LEU A 53 0.34 10.08 5.54
C LEU A 53 0.71 8.60 5.74
N ARG A 54 -0.32 7.76 5.87
CA ARG A 54 -0.21 6.30 5.94
C ARG A 54 -1.09 5.66 4.88
N TYR A 55 -0.65 4.51 4.39
CA TYR A 55 -1.44 3.59 3.59
C TYR A 55 -1.95 2.49 4.51
N VAL A 56 -3.27 2.36 4.62
CA VAL A 56 -3.96 1.46 5.55
C VAL A 56 -4.61 0.34 4.77
N TYR A 57 -4.44 -0.90 5.23
CA TYR A 57 -5.05 -2.06 4.62
C TYR A 57 -6.56 -2.09 4.88
N THR A 58 -7.35 -2.22 3.82
CA THR A 58 -8.81 -2.10 3.89
C THR A 58 -9.52 -3.43 4.15
N GLY A 59 -8.83 -4.56 3.96
CA GLY A 59 -9.43 -5.90 4.05
C GLY A 59 -10.49 -6.19 2.98
N LYS A 60 -10.73 -5.27 2.04
CA LYS A 60 -11.72 -5.40 0.96
C LYS A 60 -11.01 -5.31 -0.39
N PRO A 61 -10.95 -6.37 -1.20
CA PRO A 61 -10.75 -6.16 -2.62
C PRO A 61 -12.02 -5.48 -3.15
N GLU A 62 -11.90 -4.32 -3.78
CA GLU A 62 -13.03 -3.72 -4.49
C GLU A 62 -13.34 -4.59 -5.71
N VAL A 63 -14.19 -5.59 -5.50
CA VAL A 63 -15.00 -6.24 -6.55
C VAL A 63 -16.45 -6.06 -6.15
N SER A 64 -16.95 -4.88 -6.47
CA SER A 64 -18.38 -4.61 -6.59
C SER A 64 -18.55 -3.77 -7.84
N GLY A 65 -18.39 -4.43 -8.98
CA GLY A 65 -18.99 -4.00 -10.23
C GLY A 65 -20.34 -4.70 -10.34
N ASP A 66 -21.41 -3.91 -10.24
CA ASP A 66 -22.75 -4.24 -10.69
C ASP A 66 -22.76 -4.46 -12.22
#